data_AF-A0A7C6E3N2-F1
#
_entry.id   AF-A0A7C6E3N2-F1
#
_cell.length_a   1.000
_cell.length_b   1.000
_cell.length_c   1.000
_cell.angle_alpha   90.00
_cell.angle_beta   90.00
_cell.angle_gamma   90.00
#
_symmetry.space_group_name_H-M   'P 1'
#
loop_
_entity.id
_entity.type
_entity.pdbx_description
1 polymer ?
#
loop_
_entity_poly.entity_id
_entity_poly.type
_entity_poly.pdbx_seq_one_letter_code
_entity_poly.pdbx_strand_id
1 'polypeptide(L)' 'MALTEERVLEALRTVMDPELGKDLVSLGMVGE' A
#
# COMPACT_ATOMS: atom_id res chain seq x y z
N MET A 1 -16.10 12.49 -5.11
CA MET A 1 -15.75 11.45 -4.12
C MET A 1 -14.57 11.98 -3.32
N ALA A 2 -14.66 12.03 -1.99
CA ALA A 2 -13.52 12.40 -1.17
C ALA A 2 -12.46 11.29 -1.22
N LEU A 3 -11.20 11.67 -1.39
CA LEU A 3 -10.07 10.75 -1.26
C LEU A 3 -9.85 10.53 0.24
N THR A 4 -9.98 9.30 0.71
CA THR A 4 -9.72 8.92 2.10
C THR A 4 -8.40 8.17 2.19
N GLU A 5 -7.73 8.27 3.33
CA GLU A 5 -6.49 7.54 3.61
C GLU A 5 -6.66 6.04 3.42
N GLU A 6 -7.78 5.48 3.90
CA GLU A 6 -8.13 4.07 3.76
C GLU A 6 -8.14 3.64 2.29
N ARG A 7 -8.71 4.45 1.39
CA ARG A 7 -8.74 4.17 -0.06
C ARG A 7 -7.37 4.21 -0.69
N VAL A 8 -6.50 5.10 -0.21
CA VAL A 8 -5.12 5.22 -0.70
C VAL A 8 -4.31 4.02 -0.25
N LEU A 9 -4.45 3.61 1.02
CA LEU A 9 -3.81 2.42 1.56
C LEU A 9 -4.26 1.14 0.84
N GLU A 10 -5.55 1.00 0.56
CA GLU A 10 -6.08 -0.12 -0.23
C GLU A 10 -5.48 -0.17 -1.64
N ALA A 11 -5.35 0.99 -2.31
CA ALA A 11 -4.72 1.05 -3.63
C ALA A 11 -3.23 0.68 -3.56
N LEU A 12 -2.51 1.13 -2.54
CA LEU A 12 -1.09 0.86 -2.36
C LEU A 12 -0.81 -0.62 -2.05
N ARG A 13 -1.74 -1.33 -1.39
CA ARG A 13 -1.65 -2.79 -1.20
C ARG A 13 -1.64 -3.58 -2.51
N THR A 14 -2.10 -2.99 -3.62
CA THR A 14 -2.05 -3.65 -4.94
C THR A 14 -0.66 -3.57 -5.58
N VAL A 15 0.23 -2.72 -5.05
CA VAL A 15 1.60 -2.57 -5.54
C VAL A 15 2.49 -3.54 -4.77
N MET A 16 2.85 -4.64 -5.44
CA MET A 16 3.75 -5.65 -4.91
C MET A 16 5.22 -5.33 -5.21
N ASP A 17 6.07 -5.58 -4.21
CA ASP A 17 7.50 -5.67 -4.38
C ASP A 17 7.87 -7.01 -5.07
N PRO A 18 8.58 -6.98 -6.21
CA PRO A 18 8.89 -8.17 -6.99
C PRO A 18 10.00 -9.04 -6.38
N GLU A 19 10.82 -8.49 -5.48
CA GLU A 19 11.93 -9.22 -4.85
C GLU A 19 11.46 -9.92 -3.56
N LEU A 20 10.58 -9.25 -2.81
CA LEU A 20 10.09 -9.70 -1.51
C LEU A 20 8.73 -10.39 -1.60
N GLY A 21 7.98 -10.19 -2.70
CA GLY A 21 6.66 -10.78 -2.92
C GLY A 21 5.59 -10.25 -1.95
N LYS A 22 5.79 -9.06 -1.39
CA LYS A 22 4.89 -8.40 -0.43
C LYS A 22 4.53 -7.02 -0.93
N ASP A 23 3.37 -6.51 -0.52
CA ASP A 23 2.96 -5.16 -0.88
C ASP A 23 3.68 -4.08 -0.06
N LEU A 24 3.77 -2.88 -0.63
CA LEU A 24 4.46 -1.74 -0.02
C LEU A 24 3.91 -1.37 1.37
N VAL A 25 2.63 -1.61 1.64
CA VAL A 25 2.01 -1.31 2.94
C VAL A 25 2.42 -2.36 3.96
N SER A 26 2.37 -3.65 3.62
CA SER A 26 2.86 -4.74 4.46
C SER A 26 4.37 -4.68 4.72
N LEU A 27 5.12 -4.04 3.83
CA LEU A 27 6.55 -3.78 4.00
C LEU A 27 6.85 -2.57 4.91
N GLY A 28 5.83 -1.83 5.36
CA GLY A 28 6.01 -0.61 6.16
C GLY A 28 6.67 0.51 5.37
N MET A 29 6.60 0.48 4.04
CA MET A 29 7.11 1.56 3.19
C MET A 29 6.14 2.74 3.09
N VAL A 30 4.86 2.51 3.45
CA VAL A 30 3.81 3.53 3.47
C VAL A 30 2.89 3.32 4.68
N GLY A 31 2.67 4.40 5.45
CA GLY A 31 2.09 4.38 6.80
C GLY A 31 3.17 4.72 7.84
N GLU A 32 2.81 5.38 8.94
CA GLU A 32 3.75 5.73 10.03
C GLU A 32 4.58 4.54 10.55
#